data_AF-A0A1G8S2T9-F1
#
_entry.id   AF-A0A1G8S2T9-F1
#
_cell.length_a   1.000
_cell.length_b   1.000
_cell.length_c   1.000
_cell.angle_alpha   90.00
_cell.angle_beta   90.00
_cell.angle_gamma   90.00
#
_symmetry.space_group_name_H-M   'P 1'
#
loop_
_entity.id
_entity.type
_entity.pdbx_description
1 polymer ?
#
loop_
_entity_poly.entity_id
_entity_poly.type
_entity_poly.pdbx_seq_one_letter_code
_entity_poly.pdbx_strand_id
1 'polypeptide(L)'
;MKKNIIKNALVLIAFFSMSFTFAQAKKPTIMVVPSDVWCNTNGYMMVFDNQGTKTKIPDYKKAFQENADLLLVIGKINTMMAERGFPLKDMGAAMKSLESESAENSMLTSKTGSGVVENPIDKLKKVAKADIIMQLTWTLNTTGPKKSVTFNLQGLDAYTDKQVAGAQGTGAPSFSAELPVLLEEAVLAHLDNFNAQLQKHFDDLFANGREITVRIKKFDSWADDLETEFGGKELSAVIEDWMAANTVKGRFSTTDSTENMMLFEQVRIPLADANGKSIDARGFIKGLQDFLKKPPYAITNKLMTKGLGQATIVLGEK
;
A
#
# COMPACT_ATOMS: atom_id res chain seq x y z
N MET A 1 -36.47 50.31 9.48
CA MET A 1 -35.56 49.44 10.27
C MET A 1 -35.76 47.94 10.03
N LYS A 2 -36.98 47.38 10.03
CA LYS A 2 -37.21 45.93 9.81
C LYS A 2 -36.67 45.35 8.49
N LYS A 3 -36.67 46.11 7.39
CA LYS A 3 -36.17 45.67 6.07
C LYS A 3 -34.65 45.46 6.01
N ASN A 4 -33.86 46.19 6.82
CA ASN A 4 -32.40 46.06 6.85
C ASN A 4 -31.95 44.88 7.73
N ILE A 5 -32.74 44.54 8.76
CA ILE A 5 -32.49 43.37 9.62
C ILE A 5 -32.71 42.06 8.82
N ILE A 6 -33.74 42.02 7.97
CA ILE A 6 -34.02 40.85 7.12
C ILE A 6 -32.93 40.67 6.04
N LYS A 7 -32.42 41.77 5.46
CA LYS A 7 -31.31 41.72 4.50
C LYS A 7 -30.01 41.24 5.16
N ASN A 8 -29.69 41.71 6.37
CA ASN A 8 -28.49 41.29 7.08
C ASN A 8 -28.57 39.83 7.57
N ALA A 9 -29.75 39.34 7.94
CA ALA A 9 -29.97 37.94 8.29
C ALA A 9 -29.80 36.99 7.08
N LEU A 10 -30.24 37.42 5.89
CA LEU A 10 -30.09 36.64 4.65
C LEU A 10 -28.63 36.53 4.19
N VAL A 11 -27.83 37.57 4.40
CA VAL A 11 -26.38 37.57 4.09
C VAL A 11 -25.59 36.66 5.06
N LEU A 12 -25.99 36.59 6.33
CA LEU A 12 -25.39 35.69 7.33
C LEU A 12 -25.71 34.20 7.07
N ILE A 13 -26.92 33.89 6.58
CA ILE A 13 -27.30 32.52 6.21
C ILE A 13 -26.59 32.07 4.92
N ALA A 14 -26.40 32.98 3.95
CA ALA A 14 -25.63 32.69 2.73
C ALA A 14 -24.12 32.47 3.00
N PHE A 15 -23.56 33.11 4.03
CA PHE A 15 -22.18 32.87 4.46
C PHE A 15 -22.00 31.53 5.22
N PHE A 16 -23.05 31.00 5.85
CA PHE A 16 -23.00 29.70 6.56
C PHE A 16 -23.19 28.49 5.63
N SER A 17 -23.78 28.70 4.45
CA SER A 17 -23.94 27.66 3.41
C SER A 17 -22.67 27.37 2.59
N MET A 18 -21.58 28.10 2.81
CA MET A 18 -20.23 27.75 2.30
C MET A 18 -19.49 26.78 3.23
N SER A 19 -20.25 25.91 3.92
CA SER A 19 -19.69 24.71 4.50
C SER A 19 -19.15 23.86 3.35
N PHE A 20 -17.84 23.92 3.17
CA PHE A 20 -17.06 23.07 2.28
C PHE A 20 -17.65 21.66 2.36
N THR A 21 -18.35 21.25 1.29
CA THR A 21 -18.46 19.85 0.95
C THR A 21 -17.05 19.43 0.56
N PHE A 22 -16.19 19.20 1.54
CA PHE A 22 -15.09 18.28 1.35
C PHE A 22 -15.78 17.00 0.91
N ALA A 23 -15.69 16.69 -0.38
CA ALA A 23 -16.03 15.37 -0.89
C ALA A 23 -15.35 14.40 0.06
N GLN A 24 -16.14 13.65 0.84
CA GLN A 24 -15.63 12.76 1.87
C GLN A 24 -14.67 11.82 1.16
N ALA A 25 -13.38 12.11 1.30
CA ALA A 25 -12.39 11.48 0.49
C ALA A 25 -12.38 10.00 0.89
N LYS A 26 -12.51 9.10 -0.10
CA LYS A 26 -12.72 7.67 0.16
C LYS A 26 -11.60 7.18 1.05
N LYS A 27 -11.93 6.76 2.27
CA LYS A 27 -10.96 6.21 3.21
C LYS A 27 -10.23 5.02 2.54
N PRO A 28 -8.91 4.91 2.69
CA PRO A 28 -8.17 3.78 2.16
C PRO A 28 -8.69 2.44 2.66
N THR A 29 -8.57 1.41 1.83
CA THR A 29 -8.98 0.04 2.15
C THR A 29 -7.98 -0.63 3.06
N ILE A 30 -8.47 -1.40 4.03
CA ILE A 30 -7.65 -2.11 5.02
C ILE A 30 -7.81 -3.61 4.86
N MET A 31 -6.72 -4.35 5.03
CA MET A 31 -6.72 -5.81 5.07
C MET A 31 -5.95 -6.28 6.31
N VAL A 32 -6.54 -7.17 7.10
CA VAL A 32 -5.91 -7.75 8.29
C VAL A 32 -5.33 -9.12 7.96
N VAL A 33 -4.06 -9.34 8.30
CA VAL A 33 -3.32 -10.59 8.06
C VAL A 33 -2.47 -10.96 9.29
N PRO A 34 -2.17 -12.25 9.52
CA PRO A 34 -1.14 -12.60 10.50
C PRO A 34 0.24 -12.11 10.02
N SER A 35 1.14 -11.81 10.95
CA SER A 35 2.51 -11.44 10.59
C SER A 35 3.33 -12.64 10.10
N ASP A 36 4.44 -12.35 9.41
CA ASP A 36 5.41 -13.36 8.99
C ASP A 36 5.97 -14.14 10.19
N VAL A 37 6.18 -13.47 11.32
CA VAL A 37 6.65 -14.09 12.56
C VAL A 37 5.60 -15.07 13.09
N TRP A 38 4.33 -14.68 13.12
CA TRP A 38 3.25 -15.56 13.55
C TRP A 38 3.12 -16.78 12.62
N CYS A 39 3.17 -16.56 11.31
CA CYS A 39 3.11 -17.63 10.32
C CYS A 39 4.28 -18.60 10.46
N ASN A 40 5.49 -18.09 10.69
CA ASN A 40 6.67 -18.91 10.91
C ASN A 40 6.59 -19.75 12.18
N THR A 41 6.14 -19.16 13.29
CA THR A 41 5.98 -19.88 14.56
C THR A 41 4.91 -20.97 14.49
N ASN A 42 3.84 -20.75 13.74
CA ASN A 42 2.70 -21.68 13.65
C ASN A 42 2.81 -22.65 12.44
N GLY A 43 3.93 -22.68 11.71
CA GLY A 43 4.16 -23.64 10.63
C GLY A 43 3.43 -23.33 9.31
N TYR A 44 3.06 -22.06 9.10
CA TYR A 44 2.38 -21.57 7.90
C TYR A 44 3.34 -20.81 6.97
N MET A 45 4.50 -21.39 6.67
CA MET A 45 5.47 -20.84 5.72
C MET A 45 5.70 -21.81 4.57
N MET A 46 5.66 -21.30 3.34
CA MET A 46 6.11 -22.02 2.14
C MET A 46 7.57 -21.70 1.86
N VAL A 47 8.32 -22.68 1.35
CA VAL A 47 9.71 -22.51 0.90
C VAL A 47 9.75 -22.58 -0.61
N PHE A 48 10.29 -21.54 -1.24
CA PHE A 48 10.52 -21.48 -2.68
C PHE A 48 12.02 -21.46 -2.97
N ASP A 49 12.44 -22.16 -4.01
CA ASP A 49 13.79 -22.03 -4.55
C ASP A 49 13.77 -20.97 -5.66
N ASN A 50 14.41 -19.83 -5.40
CA ASN A 50 14.59 -18.78 -6.39
C ASN A 50 16.07 -18.75 -6.81
N GLN A 51 16.38 -19.44 -7.91
CA GLN A 51 17.71 -19.48 -8.51
C GLN A 51 18.82 -19.89 -7.52
N GLY A 52 18.56 -20.90 -6.69
CA GLY A 52 19.49 -21.42 -5.68
C GLY A 52 19.35 -20.78 -4.30
N THR A 53 18.50 -19.76 -4.13
CA THR A 53 18.21 -19.12 -2.84
C THR A 53 16.86 -19.58 -2.31
N LYS A 54 16.85 -20.28 -1.17
CA LYS A 54 15.63 -20.67 -0.47
C LYS A 54 14.98 -19.44 0.17
N THR A 55 13.85 -19.01 -0.37
CA THR A 55 13.04 -17.90 0.14
C THR A 55 11.82 -18.45 0.88
N LYS A 56 11.51 -17.93 2.07
CA LYS A 56 10.31 -18.28 2.84
C LYS A 56 9.23 -17.22 2.66
N ILE A 57 8.00 -17.63 2.38
CA ILE A 57 6.85 -16.74 2.21
C ILE A 57 5.68 -17.28 3.05
N PRO A 58 4.91 -16.44 3.76
CA PRO A 58 3.72 -16.88 4.49
C PRO A 58 2.69 -17.59 3.59
N ASP A 59 2.18 -18.71 4.07
CA ASP A 59 1.06 -19.43 3.49
C ASP A 59 -0.25 -19.01 4.17
N TYR A 60 -0.73 -17.82 3.77
CA TYR A 60 -1.99 -17.29 4.29
C TYR A 60 -3.15 -18.24 4.00
N LYS A 61 -3.16 -18.91 2.84
CA LYS A 61 -4.22 -19.84 2.49
C LYS A 61 -4.32 -20.96 3.52
N LYS A 62 -3.21 -21.62 3.80
CA LYS A 62 -3.16 -22.69 4.80
C LYS A 62 -3.53 -22.17 6.19
N ALA A 63 -3.00 -21.01 6.58
CA ALA A 63 -3.28 -20.40 7.88
C ALA A 63 -4.79 -20.15 8.08
N PHE A 64 -5.46 -19.52 7.12
CA PHE A 64 -6.90 -19.22 7.19
C PHE A 64 -7.80 -20.45 7.02
N GLN A 65 -7.32 -21.55 6.44
CA GLN A 65 -8.10 -22.78 6.28
C GLN A 65 -7.99 -23.72 7.49
N GLU A 66 -6.81 -23.78 8.11
CA GLU A 66 -6.53 -24.76 9.16
C GLU A 66 -6.64 -24.19 10.58
N ASN A 67 -6.61 -22.87 10.76
CA ASN A 67 -6.62 -22.24 12.08
C ASN A 67 -7.93 -21.49 12.37
N ALA A 68 -8.83 -22.13 13.13
CA ALA A 68 -10.11 -21.54 13.52
C ALA A 68 -9.94 -20.31 14.43
N ASP A 69 -8.96 -20.33 15.34
CA ASP A 69 -8.70 -19.21 16.24
C ASP A 69 -8.25 -17.96 15.47
N LEU A 70 -7.38 -18.13 14.47
CA LEU A 70 -6.95 -17.05 13.57
C LEU A 70 -8.14 -16.43 12.83
N LEU A 71 -9.06 -17.25 12.31
CA LEU A 71 -10.28 -16.77 11.65
C LEU A 71 -11.14 -15.93 12.58
N LEU A 72 -11.36 -16.40 13.82
CA LEU A 72 -12.16 -15.68 14.82
C LEU A 72 -11.49 -14.36 15.22
N VAL A 73 -10.19 -14.39 15.48
CA VAL A 73 -9.37 -13.23 15.81
C VAL A 73 -9.43 -12.17 14.69
N ILE A 74 -9.19 -12.56 13.45
CA ILE A 74 -9.19 -11.63 12.32
C ILE A 74 -10.60 -11.12 12.04
N GLY A 75 -11.62 -11.98 12.14
CA GLY A 75 -13.03 -11.57 12.03
C GLY A 75 -13.43 -10.53 13.07
N LYS A 76 -12.93 -10.66 14.31
CA LYS A 76 -13.15 -9.67 15.38
C LYS A 76 -12.46 -8.34 15.08
N ILE A 77 -11.18 -8.36 14.68
CA ILE A 77 -10.47 -7.12 14.30
C ILE A 77 -11.14 -6.45 13.11
N ASN A 78 -11.54 -7.22 12.09
CA ASN A 78 -12.33 -6.72 10.97
C ASN A 78 -13.60 -6.02 11.47
N THR A 79 -14.38 -6.65 12.36
CA THR A 79 -15.59 -6.03 12.91
C THR A 79 -15.28 -4.70 13.61
N MET A 80 -14.25 -4.67 14.48
CA MET A 80 -13.85 -3.46 15.21
C MET A 80 -13.39 -2.31 14.29
N MET A 81 -12.77 -2.64 13.15
CA MET A 81 -12.34 -1.65 12.14
C MET A 81 -13.53 -1.19 11.27
N ALA A 82 -14.46 -2.08 10.94
CA ALA A 82 -15.67 -1.75 10.19
C ALA A 82 -16.56 -0.78 10.98
N GLU A 83 -16.73 -1.01 12.28
CA GLU A 83 -17.48 -0.12 13.20
C GLU A 83 -16.92 1.31 13.23
N ARG A 84 -15.62 1.46 12.98
CA ARG A 84 -14.93 2.77 12.90
C ARG A 84 -14.92 3.37 11.49
N GLY A 85 -15.64 2.74 10.57
CA GLY A 85 -15.91 3.23 9.21
C GLY A 85 -14.77 3.02 8.23
N PHE A 86 -13.87 2.06 8.48
CA PHE A 86 -12.84 1.70 7.50
C PHE A 86 -13.39 0.66 6.51
N PRO A 87 -13.23 0.87 5.18
CA PRO A 87 -13.59 -0.13 4.20
C PRO A 87 -12.60 -1.30 4.27
N LEU A 88 -13.14 -2.51 4.43
CA LEU A 88 -12.33 -3.71 4.62
C LEU A 88 -12.29 -4.54 3.37
N LYS A 89 -11.13 -5.14 3.13
CA LYS A 89 -10.93 -6.19 2.15
C LYS A 89 -10.54 -7.46 2.88
N ASP A 90 -11.51 -8.37 2.98
CA ASP A 90 -11.29 -9.66 3.62
C ASP A 90 -10.30 -10.51 2.80
N MET A 91 -9.23 -10.96 3.45
CA MET A 91 -8.16 -11.74 2.83
C MET A 91 -8.68 -13.12 2.38
N GLY A 92 -9.52 -13.78 3.18
CA GLY A 92 -10.10 -15.08 2.83
C GLY A 92 -10.96 -15.01 1.57
N ALA A 93 -11.82 -14.00 1.48
CA ALA A 93 -12.63 -13.73 0.29
C ALA A 93 -11.76 -13.33 -0.91
N ALA A 94 -10.74 -12.49 -0.71
CA ALA A 94 -9.81 -12.10 -1.77
C ALA A 94 -9.04 -13.32 -2.34
N MET A 95 -8.59 -14.23 -1.48
CA MET A 95 -7.95 -15.47 -1.90
C MET A 95 -8.90 -16.37 -2.69
N LYS A 96 -10.15 -16.55 -2.23
CA LYS A 96 -11.16 -17.35 -2.95
C LYS A 96 -11.49 -16.77 -4.33
N SER A 97 -11.59 -15.44 -4.44
CA SER A 97 -11.78 -14.76 -5.72
C SER A 97 -10.61 -15.00 -6.67
N LEU A 98 -9.37 -15.02 -6.16
CA LEU A 98 -8.18 -15.28 -6.95
C LEU A 98 -8.05 -16.75 -7.37
N GLU A 99 -8.55 -17.68 -6.56
CA GLU A 99 -8.64 -19.08 -6.97
C GLU A 99 -9.62 -19.25 -8.14
N SER A 100 -10.77 -18.56 -8.09
CA SER A 100 -11.71 -18.52 -9.22
C SER A 100 -11.04 -17.91 -10.46
N GLU A 101 -10.39 -16.75 -10.31
CA GLU A 101 -9.68 -16.07 -11.42
C GLU A 101 -8.55 -16.96 -11.98
N SER A 102 -7.79 -17.67 -11.12
CA SER A 102 -6.73 -18.57 -11.55
C SER A 102 -7.28 -19.82 -12.24
N ALA A 103 -8.40 -20.36 -11.78
CA ALA A 103 -9.07 -21.49 -12.43
C ALA A 103 -9.61 -21.08 -13.80
N GLU A 104 -10.26 -19.92 -13.89
CA GLU A 104 -10.71 -19.31 -15.14
C GLU A 104 -9.52 -19.05 -16.09
N ASN A 105 -8.43 -18.46 -15.61
CA ASN A 105 -7.22 -18.21 -16.41
C ASN A 105 -6.55 -19.49 -16.91
N SER A 106 -6.65 -20.58 -16.15
CA SER A 106 -6.13 -21.89 -16.56
C SER A 106 -7.03 -22.57 -17.60
N MET A 107 -8.30 -22.17 -17.69
CA MET A 107 -9.26 -22.59 -18.72
C MET A 107 -9.27 -21.64 -19.94
N LEU A 108 -8.76 -20.42 -19.78
CA LEU A 108 -8.63 -19.44 -20.86
C LEU A 108 -7.47 -19.82 -21.79
N THR A 109 -7.84 -20.29 -22.98
CA THR A 109 -6.95 -20.48 -24.12
C THR A 109 -7.18 -19.38 -25.14
N SER A 110 -6.10 -18.78 -25.66
CA SER A 110 -6.23 -17.80 -26.74
C SER A 110 -6.74 -18.49 -28.01
N LYS A 111 -7.27 -17.70 -28.96
CA LYS A 111 -7.62 -18.20 -30.31
C LYS A 111 -6.44 -18.84 -31.06
N THR A 112 -5.21 -18.64 -30.59
CA THR A 112 -3.97 -19.19 -31.13
C THR A 112 -3.36 -20.29 -30.24
N GLY A 113 -4.08 -20.78 -29.22
CA GLY A 113 -3.66 -21.90 -28.37
C GLY A 113 -2.65 -21.55 -27.27
N SER A 114 -2.36 -20.27 -27.03
CA SER A 114 -1.46 -19.85 -25.95
C SER A 114 -2.24 -19.72 -24.63
N GLY A 115 -1.72 -20.34 -23.56
CA GLY A 115 -2.26 -20.22 -22.21
C GLY A 115 -1.82 -18.93 -21.52
N VAL A 116 -2.54 -18.54 -20.47
CA VAL A 116 -2.15 -17.41 -19.61
C VAL A 116 -0.99 -17.85 -18.70
N VAL A 117 0.19 -17.22 -18.85
CA VAL A 117 1.33 -17.44 -17.95
C VAL A 117 1.25 -16.45 -16.80
N GLU A 118 1.07 -16.97 -15.58
CA GLU A 118 1.07 -16.17 -14.36
C GLU A 118 2.04 -16.77 -13.34
N ASN A 119 3.01 -15.98 -12.88
CA ASN A 119 3.99 -16.42 -11.88
C ASN A 119 3.30 -16.49 -10.49
N PRO A 120 3.57 -17.53 -9.66
CA PRO A 120 3.10 -17.60 -8.27
C PRO A 120 3.31 -16.32 -7.43
N ILE A 121 4.38 -15.58 -7.69
CA ILE A 121 4.66 -14.29 -7.03
C ILE A 121 3.66 -13.21 -7.47
N ASP A 122 3.24 -13.21 -8.73
CA ASP A 122 2.25 -12.27 -9.26
C ASP A 122 0.85 -12.58 -8.71
N LYS A 123 0.53 -13.88 -8.51
CA LYS A 123 -0.70 -14.32 -7.82
C LYS A 123 -0.74 -13.78 -6.39
N LEU A 124 0.33 -13.94 -5.61
CA LEU A 124 0.44 -13.42 -4.25
C LEU A 124 0.30 -11.89 -4.18
N LYS A 125 0.93 -11.17 -5.11
CA LYS A 125 0.81 -9.69 -5.19
C LYS A 125 -0.60 -9.23 -5.56
N LYS A 126 -1.37 -10.02 -6.32
CA LYS A 126 -2.78 -9.72 -6.59
C LYS A 126 -3.68 -9.82 -5.35
N VAL A 127 -3.31 -10.65 -4.37
CA VAL A 127 -4.08 -10.81 -3.12
C VAL A 127 -4.01 -9.53 -2.27
N ALA A 128 -2.82 -8.93 -2.16
CA ALA A 128 -2.53 -7.77 -1.30
C ALA A 128 -2.92 -6.41 -1.91
N LYS A 129 -4.07 -6.31 -2.58
CA LYS A 129 -4.59 -5.02 -3.12
C LYS A 129 -5.47 -4.30 -2.10
N ALA A 130 -4.94 -4.07 -0.89
CA ALA A 130 -5.47 -3.11 0.05
C ALA A 130 -4.49 -1.94 0.14
N ASP A 131 -4.96 -0.76 0.51
CA ASP A 131 -4.08 0.40 0.67
C ASP A 131 -3.23 0.26 1.94
N ILE A 132 -3.80 -0.30 3.02
CA ILE A 132 -3.12 -0.59 4.28
C ILE A 132 -3.23 -2.08 4.62
N ILE A 133 -2.11 -2.69 4.98
CA ILE A 133 -2.02 -4.06 5.49
C ILE A 133 -1.82 -4.00 7.01
N MET A 134 -2.77 -4.50 7.77
CA MET A 134 -2.67 -4.67 9.22
C MET A 134 -2.09 -6.03 9.55
N GLN A 135 -0.85 -6.07 10.01
CA GLN A 135 -0.18 -7.28 10.46
C GLN A 135 -0.40 -7.48 11.97
N LEU A 136 -0.91 -8.66 12.32
CA LEU A 136 -1.11 -9.05 13.71
C LEU A 136 -0.13 -10.18 14.09
N THR A 137 0.58 -9.97 15.19
CA THR A 137 1.27 -11.02 15.93
C THR A 137 0.64 -11.14 17.31
N TRP A 138 0.45 -12.35 17.80
CA TRP A 138 0.09 -12.55 19.21
C TRP A 138 0.78 -13.77 19.80
N THR A 139 0.95 -13.71 21.12
CA THR A 139 1.50 -14.78 21.96
C THR A 139 0.57 -15.01 23.13
N LEU A 140 0.16 -16.26 23.34
CA LEU A 140 -0.61 -16.66 24.49
C LEU A 140 0.34 -16.92 25.67
N ASN A 141 0.24 -16.10 26.71
CA ASN A 141 0.97 -16.29 27.95
C ASN A 141 0.13 -17.09 28.93
N THR A 142 0.75 -18.06 29.60
CA THR A 142 0.12 -18.85 30.66
C THR A 142 0.89 -18.67 31.95
N THR A 143 0.22 -18.21 33.00
CA THR A 143 0.80 -18.04 34.34
C THR A 143 -0.10 -18.74 35.36
N GLY A 144 0.28 -19.96 35.73
CA GLY A 144 -0.59 -20.86 36.49
C GLY A 144 -1.89 -21.14 35.71
N PRO A 145 -3.08 -21.03 36.33
CA PRO A 145 -4.36 -21.20 35.63
C PRO A 145 -4.79 -19.97 34.81
N LYS A 146 -4.06 -18.84 34.89
CA LYS A 146 -4.40 -17.61 34.17
C LYS A 146 -3.79 -17.60 32.77
N LYS A 147 -4.54 -17.11 31.80
CA LYS A 147 -4.11 -16.84 30.43
C LYS A 147 -4.17 -15.34 30.14
N SER A 148 -3.18 -14.82 29.43
CA SER A 148 -3.20 -13.46 28.87
C SER A 148 -2.63 -13.48 27.46
N VAL A 149 -2.89 -12.43 26.69
CA VAL A 149 -2.39 -12.31 25.32
C VAL A 149 -1.50 -11.09 25.20
N THR A 150 -0.27 -11.29 24.74
CA THR A 150 0.59 -10.20 24.26
C THR A 150 0.41 -10.09 22.76
N PHE A 151 0.14 -8.89 22.25
CA PHE A 151 -0.04 -8.66 20.83
C PHE A 151 0.86 -7.53 20.32
N ASN A 152 1.12 -7.58 19.02
CA ASN A 152 1.70 -6.51 18.23
C ASN A 152 0.89 -6.37 16.94
N LEU A 153 0.35 -5.17 16.72
CA LEU A 153 -0.48 -4.79 15.58
C LEU A 153 0.20 -3.65 14.85
N GLN A 154 0.52 -3.87 13.57
CA GLN A 154 1.20 -2.89 12.72
C GLN A 154 0.33 -2.59 11.50
N GLY A 155 0.08 -1.31 11.22
CA GLY A 155 -0.50 -0.87 9.94
C GLY A 155 0.62 -0.49 9.00
N LEU A 156 0.78 -1.23 7.90
CA LEU A 156 1.76 -1.01 6.85
C LEU A 156 1.09 -0.38 5.63
N ASP A 157 1.68 0.67 5.07
CA ASP A 157 1.23 1.21 3.78
C ASP A 157 1.73 0.32 2.64
N ALA A 158 0.80 -0.25 1.87
CA ALA A 158 1.11 -1.18 0.78
C ALA A 158 1.89 -0.54 -0.38
N TYR A 159 2.02 0.78 -0.42
CA TYR A 159 2.78 1.50 -1.43
C TYR A 159 4.25 1.70 -1.04
N THR A 160 4.54 1.90 0.24
CA THR A 160 5.90 2.25 0.71
C THR A 160 6.52 1.19 1.61
N ASP A 161 5.75 0.16 2.00
CA ASP A 161 6.10 -0.83 3.02
C ASP A 161 6.39 -0.21 4.40
N LYS A 162 6.11 1.08 4.59
CA LYS A 162 6.35 1.79 5.87
C LYS A 162 5.25 1.48 6.87
N GLN A 163 5.64 1.38 8.14
CA GLN A 163 4.69 1.35 9.24
C GLN A 163 4.10 2.75 9.47
N VAL A 164 2.78 2.85 9.37
CA VAL A 164 2.01 4.10 9.52
C VAL A 164 1.14 4.11 10.78
N ALA A 165 0.93 2.94 11.40
CA ALA A 165 0.28 2.81 12.69
C ALA A 165 0.88 1.64 13.48
N GLY A 166 0.94 1.76 14.80
CA GLY A 166 1.40 0.70 15.69
C GLY A 166 0.61 0.64 16.99
N ALA A 167 0.35 -0.57 17.46
CA ALA A 167 -0.20 -0.86 18.77
C ALA A 167 0.39 -2.17 19.30
N GLN A 168 0.87 -2.17 20.53
CA GLN A 168 1.37 -3.36 21.19
C GLN A 168 1.01 -3.30 22.68
N GLY A 169 0.81 -4.46 23.28
CA GLY A 169 0.45 -4.54 24.68
C GLY A 169 0.20 -5.97 25.13
N THR A 170 -0.03 -6.12 26.43
CA THR A 170 -0.45 -7.38 27.04
C THR A 170 -1.79 -7.17 27.71
N GLY A 171 -2.79 -7.94 27.31
CA GLY A 171 -4.12 -7.92 27.89
C GLY A 171 -4.14 -8.35 29.35
N ALA A 172 -5.23 -8.01 30.04
CA ALA A 172 -5.43 -8.47 31.40
C ALA A 172 -5.52 -10.02 31.46
N PRO A 173 -4.95 -10.66 32.49
CA PRO A 173 -5.04 -12.10 32.62
C PRO A 173 -6.45 -12.54 33.03
N SER A 174 -6.96 -13.58 32.38
CA SER A 174 -8.25 -14.23 32.66
C SER A 174 -8.09 -15.71 32.95
N PHE A 175 -9.04 -16.29 33.68
CA PHE A 175 -9.10 -17.73 33.97
C PHE A 175 -9.99 -18.50 32.98
N SER A 176 -10.96 -17.81 32.37
CA SER A 176 -12.05 -18.44 31.61
C SER A 176 -12.27 -17.85 30.22
N ALA A 177 -11.66 -16.70 29.91
CA ALA A 177 -11.82 -16.09 28.60
C ALA A 177 -11.12 -16.92 27.51
N GLU A 178 -11.81 -17.08 26.39
CA GLU A 178 -11.26 -17.72 25.20
C GLU A 178 -10.25 -16.80 24.51
N LEU A 179 -9.37 -17.38 23.68
CA LEU A 179 -8.30 -16.65 22.99
C LEU A 179 -8.82 -15.45 22.17
N PRO A 180 -9.90 -15.56 21.36
CA PRO A 180 -10.42 -14.43 20.61
C PRO A 180 -10.87 -13.27 21.51
N VAL A 181 -11.46 -13.57 22.67
CA VAL A 181 -11.92 -12.57 23.65
C VAL A 181 -10.75 -11.89 24.33
N LEU A 182 -9.74 -12.66 24.78
CA LEU A 182 -8.52 -12.11 25.38
C LEU A 182 -7.78 -11.17 24.44
N LEU A 183 -7.70 -11.52 23.15
CA LEU A 183 -7.08 -10.67 22.16
C LEU A 183 -7.93 -9.44 21.84
N GLU A 184 -9.26 -9.60 21.71
CA GLU A 184 -10.18 -8.47 21.51
C GLU A 184 -10.00 -7.43 22.61
N GLU A 185 -10.06 -7.82 23.88
CA GLU A 185 -9.86 -6.93 25.02
C GLU A 185 -8.48 -6.26 24.99
N ALA A 186 -7.43 -7.02 24.67
CA ALA A 186 -6.07 -6.48 24.58
C ALA A 186 -5.94 -5.45 23.45
N VAL A 187 -6.49 -5.73 22.27
CA VAL A 187 -6.43 -4.83 21.11
C VAL A 187 -7.31 -3.59 21.33
N LEU A 188 -8.54 -3.76 21.83
CA LEU A 188 -9.48 -2.67 22.09
C LEU A 188 -8.86 -1.56 22.94
N ALA A 189 -8.11 -1.93 23.98
CA ALA A 189 -7.44 -0.97 24.87
C ALA A 189 -6.42 -0.05 24.16
N HIS A 190 -5.91 -0.45 22.99
CA HIS A 190 -4.94 0.32 22.20
C HIS A 190 -5.48 0.77 20.83
N LEU A 191 -6.70 0.36 20.49
CA LEU A 191 -7.25 0.52 19.14
C LEU A 191 -7.55 1.98 18.81
N ASP A 192 -7.96 2.80 19.79
CA ASP A 192 -8.26 4.21 19.53
C ASP A 192 -7.00 5.00 19.15
N ASN A 193 -5.89 4.76 19.84
CA ASN A 193 -4.60 5.35 19.48
C ASN A 193 -4.08 4.83 18.12
N PHE A 194 -4.31 3.54 17.82
CA PHE A 194 -3.98 2.97 16.51
C PHE A 194 -4.75 3.68 15.38
N ASN A 195 -6.05 3.91 15.57
CA ASN A 195 -6.88 4.58 14.58
C ASN A 195 -6.56 6.07 14.42
N ALA A 196 -6.16 6.75 15.50
CA ALA A 196 -5.67 8.12 15.42
C ALA A 196 -4.42 8.22 14.53
N GLN A 197 -3.49 7.25 14.64
CA GLN A 197 -2.32 7.18 13.77
C GLN A 197 -2.70 6.93 12.30
N LEU A 198 -3.62 5.99 12.04
CA LEU A 198 -4.13 5.74 10.70
C LEU A 198 -4.81 6.97 10.10
N GLN A 199 -5.67 7.65 10.86
CA GLN A 199 -6.36 8.85 10.39
C GLN A 199 -5.36 9.96 10.05
N LYS A 200 -4.34 10.17 10.90
CA LYS A 200 -3.27 11.14 10.63
C LYS A 200 -2.52 10.81 9.32
N HIS A 201 -2.23 9.54 9.07
CA HIS A 201 -1.62 9.11 7.80
C HIS A 201 -2.53 9.42 6.62
N PHE A 202 -3.83 9.14 6.74
CA PHE A 202 -4.79 9.41 5.68
C PHE A 202 -4.94 10.91 5.38
N ASP A 203 -4.99 11.74 6.42
CA ASP A 203 -5.04 13.20 6.26
C ASP A 203 -3.78 13.71 5.53
N ASP A 204 -2.61 13.14 5.81
CA ASP A 204 -1.37 13.42 5.07
C ASP A 204 -1.46 12.99 3.60
N LEU A 205 -1.97 11.79 3.31
CA LEU A 205 -2.17 11.31 1.94
C LEU A 205 -3.10 12.24 1.14
N PHE A 206 -4.17 12.73 1.76
CA PHE A 206 -5.10 13.66 1.10
C PHE A 206 -4.49 15.05 0.90
N ALA A 207 -3.75 15.57 1.89
CA ALA A 207 -3.21 16.92 1.85
C ALA A 207 -1.90 17.05 1.05
N ASN A 208 -1.11 15.98 1.02
CA ASN A 208 0.26 15.98 0.47
C ASN A 208 0.45 14.92 -0.62
N GLY A 209 -0.57 14.15 -0.97
CA GLY A 209 -0.47 13.09 -1.96
C GLY A 209 0.14 11.81 -1.38
N ARG A 210 0.05 10.75 -2.18
CA ARG A 210 0.59 9.44 -1.84
C ARG A 210 2.07 9.36 -2.10
N GLU A 211 2.77 8.67 -1.23
CA GLU A 211 4.19 8.43 -1.36
C GLU A 211 4.47 7.20 -2.24
N ILE A 212 5.44 7.31 -3.14
CA ILE A 212 5.97 6.21 -3.94
C ILE A 212 7.51 6.22 -3.95
N THR A 213 8.09 5.13 -4.46
CA THR A 213 9.51 5.01 -4.77
C THR A 213 9.71 4.91 -6.28
N VAL A 214 10.66 5.67 -6.80
CA VAL A 214 11.00 5.70 -8.23
C VAL A 214 12.47 5.36 -8.39
N ARG A 215 12.77 4.42 -9.27
CA ARG A 215 14.14 4.04 -9.59
C ARG A 215 14.42 4.25 -11.07
N ILE A 216 15.54 4.88 -11.36
CA ILE A 216 16.09 4.99 -12.71
C ILE A 216 17.33 4.12 -12.78
N LYS A 217 17.46 3.35 -13.86
CA LYS A 217 18.64 2.54 -14.18
C LYS A 217 18.94 2.66 -15.66
N LYS A 218 20.16 2.32 -16.08
CA LYS A 218 20.43 2.00 -17.48
C LYS A 218 20.64 0.51 -17.71
N PHE A 219 20.43 0.08 -18.96
CA PHE A 219 21.03 -1.15 -19.45
C PHE A 219 22.53 -0.95 -19.67
N ASP A 220 23.31 -1.98 -19.41
CA ASP A 220 24.76 -1.98 -19.64
C ASP A 220 25.12 -1.78 -21.12
N SER A 221 24.24 -2.24 -22.02
CA SER A 221 24.35 -2.05 -23.47
C SER A 221 24.11 -0.60 -23.93
N TRP A 222 23.60 0.27 -23.07
CA TRP A 222 23.35 1.66 -23.44
C TRP A 222 24.62 2.49 -23.30
N ALA A 223 25.05 3.07 -24.42
CA ALA A 223 26.29 3.83 -24.52
C ALA A 223 26.27 5.12 -23.69
N ASP A 224 25.10 5.74 -23.56
CA ASP A 224 24.90 6.94 -22.73
C ASP A 224 24.65 6.56 -21.27
N ASP A 225 24.53 7.58 -20.43
CA ASP A 225 24.33 7.46 -18.98
C ASP A 225 23.55 8.66 -18.42
N LEU A 226 23.45 8.74 -17.10
CA LEU A 226 22.75 9.82 -16.42
C LEU A 226 23.55 11.13 -16.36
N GLU A 227 24.85 11.11 -16.67
CA GLU A 227 25.70 12.31 -16.74
C GLU A 227 25.71 12.89 -18.18
N THR A 228 25.19 12.14 -19.15
CA THR A 228 25.08 12.59 -20.54
C THR A 228 24.25 13.87 -20.65
N GLU A 229 24.82 14.89 -21.31
CA GLU A 229 24.20 16.20 -21.44
C GLU A 229 23.18 16.28 -22.59
N PHE A 230 22.00 16.81 -22.27
CA PHE A 230 20.95 17.15 -23.24
C PHE A 230 20.64 18.63 -23.15
N GLY A 231 21.10 19.40 -24.14
CA GLY A 231 20.89 20.84 -24.18
C GLY A 231 21.64 21.59 -23.06
N GLY A 232 22.86 21.14 -22.71
CA GLY A 232 23.71 21.75 -21.69
C GLY A 232 23.29 21.45 -20.25
N LYS A 233 22.51 20.38 -20.03
CA LYS A 233 22.13 19.88 -18.71
C LYS A 233 22.21 18.36 -18.70
N GLU A 234 22.82 17.81 -17.66
CA GLU A 234 22.89 16.35 -17.47
C GLU A 234 21.50 15.72 -17.37
N LEU A 235 21.39 14.49 -17.86
CA LEU A 235 20.13 13.74 -17.82
C LEU A 235 19.62 13.54 -16.39
N SER A 236 20.50 13.34 -15.42
CA SER A 236 20.20 13.28 -13.99
C SER A 236 19.42 14.52 -13.54
N ALA A 237 19.94 15.71 -13.80
CA ALA A 237 19.32 16.99 -13.48
C ALA A 237 18.02 17.23 -14.26
N VAL A 238 17.94 16.79 -15.51
CA VAL A 238 16.69 16.82 -16.30
C VAL A 238 15.59 15.99 -15.62
N ILE A 239 15.93 14.81 -15.11
CA ILE A 239 14.98 13.94 -14.41
C ILE A 239 14.58 14.57 -13.07
N GLU A 240 15.50 15.16 -12.32
CA GLU A 240 15.18 15.86 -11.06
C GLU A 240 14.23 17.06 -11.29
N ASP A 241 14.48 17.87 -12.32
CA ASP A 241 13.58 18.97 -12.69
C ASP A 241 12.18 18.47 -13.03
N TRP A 242 12.10 17.35 -13.76
CA TRP A 242 10.82 16.72 -14.05
C TRP A 242 10.12 16.26 -12.77
N MET A 243 10.85 15.64 -11.84
CA MET A 243 10.30 15.23 -10.55
C MET A 243 9.80 16.44 -9.74
N ALA A 244 10.56 17.53 -9.68
CA ALA A 244 10.17 18.76 -8.99
C ALA A 244 8.90 19.37 -9.59
N ALA A 245 8.76 19.37 -10.92
CA ALA A 245 7.60 19.93 -11.60
C ALA A 245 6.32 19.08 -11.49
N ASN A 246 6.47 17.76 -11.36
CA ASN A 246 5.33 16.83 -11.44
C ASN A 246 4.90 16.25 -10.07
N THR A 247 5.72 16.37 -9.04
CA THR A 247 5.37 15.93 -7.68
C THR A 247 4.52 16.96 -6.93
N VAL A 248 3.70 16.47 -6.00
CA VAL A 248 2.84 17.32 -5.16
C VAL A 248 3.73 18.22 -4.31
N LYS A 249 3.65 19.54 -4.54
CA LYS A 249 4.46 20.57 -3.88
C LYS A 249 5.97 20.37 -4.08
N GLY A 250 6.39 19.73 -5.18
CA GLY A 250 7.81 19.45 -5.45
C GLY A 250 8.46 18.49 -4.44
N ARG A 251 7.67 17.65 -3.76
CA ARG A 251 8.16 16.79 -2.68
C ARG A 251 8.68 15.45 -3.22
N PHE A 252 9.99 15.29 -3.15
CA PHE A 252 10.72 14.05 -3.34
C PHE A 252 12.09 14.17 -2.67
N SER A 253 12.77 13.04 -2.47
CA SER A 253 14.14 12.98 -1.99
C SER A 253 14.96 12.16 -2.99
N THR A 254 16.09 12.70 -3.45
CA THR A 254 17.09 11.94 -4.20
C THR A 254 18.02 11.27 -3.20
N THR A 255 17.87 9.96 -3.00
CA THR A 255 18.67 9.20 -2.03
C THR A 255 20.01 8.76 -2.62
N ASP A 256 19.98 8.27 -3.87
CA ASP A 256 21.17 7.88 -4.61
C ASP A 256 21.12 8.51 -6.00
N SER A 257 22.27 9.00 -6.47
CA SER A 257 22.47 9.46 -7.84
C SER A 257 23.89 9.15 -8.28
N THR A 258 24.02 8.39 -9.36
CA THR A 258 25.28 8.06 -10.04
C THR A 258 25.04 8.07 -11.55
N GLU A 259 26.10 7.97 -12.35
CA GLU A 259 26.01 7.79 -13.81
C GLU A 259 25.06 6.64 -14.23
N ASN A 260 24.93 5.59 -13.40
CA ASN A 260 24.24 4.35 -13.76
C ASN A 260 22.83 4.21 -13.16
N MET A 261 22.55 4.90 -12.05
CA MET A 261 21.26 4.81 -11.39
C MET A 261 20.87 6.07 -10.60
N MET A 262 19.57 6.27 -10.45
CA MET A 262 19.00 7.18 -9.47
C MET A 262 17.94 6.48 -8.64
N LEU A 263 17.87 6.84 -7.36
CA LEU A 263 16.81 6.42 -6.44
C LEU A 263 16.13 7.65 -5.87
N PHE A 264 14.84 7.78 -6.18
CA PHE A 264 13.97 8.76 -5.57
C PHE A 264 13.04 8.08 -4.57
N GLU A 265 13.04 8.59 -3.34
CA GLU A 265 12.17 8.18 -2.26
C GLU A 265 11.30 9.35 -1.82
N GLN A 266 10.28 9.08 -1.01
CA GLN A 266 9.38 10.12 -0.52
C GLN A 266 8.70 10.94 -1.63
N VAL A 267 8.59 10.36 -2.84
CA VAL A 267 8.02 11.01 -4.02
C VAL A 267 6.52 11.14 -3.82
N ARG A 268 6.02 12.37 -3.70
CA ARG A 268 4.59 12.61 -3.49
C ARG A 268 3.86 12.79 -4.80
N ILE A 269 2.88 11.93 -5.06
CA ILE A 269 2.05 11.94 -6.26
C ILE A 269 0.58 12.19 -5.90
N PRO A 270 -0.22 12.81 -6.79
CA PRO A 270 -1.64 12.98 -6.55
C PRO A 270 -2.36 11.62 -6.46
N LEU A 271 -3.43 11.55 -5.66
CA LEU A 271 -4.22 10.32 -5.49
C LEU A 271 -5.05 9.95 -6.72
N ALA A 272 -5.43 10.95 -7.52
CA ALA A 272 -6.19 10.79 -8.75
C ALA A 272 -5.75 11.79 -9.82
N ASP A 273 -5.94 11.44 -11.08
CA ASP A 273 -5.73 12.32 -12.22
C ASP A 273 -6.86 13.34 -12.38
N ALA A 274 -6.73 14.22 -13.37
CA ALA A 274 -7.73 15.25 -13.68
C ALA A 274 -9.12 14.67 -14.04
N ASN A 275 -9.20 13.38 -14.42
CA ASN A 275 -10.44 12.69 -14.75
C ASN A 275 -11.00 11.90 -13.54
N GLY A 276 -10.39 12.04 -12.36
CA GLY A 276 -10.78 11.33 -11.14
C GLY A 276 -10.35 9.87 -11.09
N LYS A 277 -9.49 9.42 -12.02
CA LYS A 277 -8.94 8.06 -12.01
C LYS A 277 -7.77 7.99 -11.03
N SER A 278 -7.76 6.99 -10.15
CA SER A 278 -6.65 6.78 -9.21
C SER A 278 -5.31 6.62 -9.92
N ILE A 279 -4.28 7.29 -9.41
CA ILE A 279 -2.91 7.19 -9.92
C ILE A 279 -2.10 6.30 -8.97
N ASP A 280 -1.36 5.37 -9.56
CA ASP A 280 -0.33 4.55 -8.90
C ASP A 280 1.07 4.94 -9.41
N ALA A 281 2.12 4.31 -8.87
CA ALA A 281 3.49 4.60 -9.30
C ALA A 281 3.69 4.41 -10.81
N ARG A 282 3.02 3.42 -11.41
CA ARG A 282 3.06 3.17 -12.85
C ARG A 282 2.46 4.31 -13.64
N GLY A 283 1.27 4.77 -13.27
CA GLY A 283 0.54 5.83 -13.92
C GLY A 283 1.32 7.14 -13.89
N PHE A 284 1.90 7.48 -12.73
CA PHE A 284 2.73 8.67 -12.58
C PHE A 284 4.00 8.59 -13.46
N ILE A 285 4.75 7.50 -13.36
CA ILE A 285 6.04 7.35 -14.07
C ILE A 285 5.88 7.13 -15.56
N LYS A 286 4.70 6.77 -16.05
CA LYS A 286 4.41 6.83 -17.48
C LYS A 286 4.58 8.24 -18.06
N GLY A 287 4.32 9.29 -17.27
CA GLY A 287 4.61 10.67 -17.66
C GLY A 287 6.09 10.91 -17.92
N LEU A 288 6.96 10.45 -17.01
CA LEU A 288 8.42 10.53 -17.19
C LEU A 288 8.88 9.66 -18.37
N GLN A 289 8.28 8.48 -18.51
CA GLN A 289 8.54 7.56 -19.62
C GLN A 289 8.33 8.24 -20.98
N ASP A 290 7.18 8.91 -21.13
CA ASP A 290 6.79 9.60 -22.36
C ASP A 290 7.56 10.91 -22.56
N PHE A 291 7.98 11.58 -21.49
CA PHE A 291 8.85 12.75 -21.53
C PHE A 291 10.23 12.40 -22.10
N LEU A 292 10.88 11.35 -21.58
CA LEU A 292 12.21 10.91 -22.03
C LEU A 292 12.22 10.36 -23.46
N LYS A 293 11.10 9.83 -23.96
CA LYS A 293 10.99 9.33 -25.35
C LYS A 293 10.86 10.45 -26.38
N LYS A 294 10.42 11.64 -25.97
CA LYS A 294 10.20 12.76 -26.90
C LYS A 294 11.52 13.51 -27.15
N PRO A 295 11.63 14.23 -28.28
CA PRO A 295 12.73 15.19 -28.46
C PRO A 295 12.73 16.22 -27.33
N PRO A 296 13.90 16.69 -26.86
CA PRO A 296 15.24 16.46 -27.43
C PRO A 296 15.93 15.16 -26.99
N TYR A 297 15.36 14.41 -26.04
CA TYR A 297 16.05 13.27 -25.41
C TYR A 297 16.02 12.01 -26.28
N ALA A 298 14.85 11.68 -26.85
CA ALA A 298 14.66 10.50 -27.71
C ALA A 298 15.16 9.16 -27.11
N ILE A 299 15.11 9.02 -25.77
CA ILE A 299 15.64 7.87 -25.04
C ILE A 299 14.59 6.75 -25.03
N THR A 300 14.95 5.60 -25.61
CA THR A 300 14.15 4.38 -25.47
C THR A 300 14.26 3.87 -24.04
N ASN A 301 13.14 3.46 -23.45
CA ASN A 301 13.13 3.02 -22.07
C ASN A 301 11.99 2.03 -21.76
N LYS A 302 12.22 1.22 -20.71
CA LYS A 302 11.33 0.20 -20.21
C LYS A 302 10.82 0.56 -18.83
N LEU A 303 9.49 0.56 -18.66
CA LEU A 303 8.85 0.78 -17.37
C LEU A 303 8.48 -0.58 -16.74
N MET A 304 9.00 -0.83 -15.55
CA MET A 304 8.70 -1.98 -14.71
C MET A 304 8.13 -1.49 -13.38
N THR A 305 7.27 -2.30 -12.74
CA THR A 305 6.65 -1.94 -11.46
C THR A 305 6.75 -3.09 -10.47
N LYS A 306 6.96 -2.76 -9.19
CA LYS A 306 6.89 -3.71 -8.08
C LYS A 306 5.76 -3.25 -7.16
N GLY A 307 4.65 -4.01 -7.15
CA GLY A 307 3.46 -3.59 -6.40
C GLY A 307 2.85 -2.30 -6.99
N LEU A 308 2.16 -1.53 -6.14
CA LEU A 308 1.47 -0.30 -6.53
C LEU A 308 2.29 0.98 -6.26
N GLY A 309 3.28 0.91 -5.36
CA GLY A 309 4.05 2.08 -4.93
C GLY A 309 5.51 2.14 -5.36
N GLN A 310 5.99 1.18 -6.17
CA GLN A 310 7.32 1.27 -6.76
C GLN A 310 7.28 1.14 -8.28
N ALA A 311 7.93 2.08 -8.95
CA ALA A 311 8.18 2.07 -10.39
C ALA A 311 9.69 2.14 -10.69
N THR A 312 10.10 1.48 -11.76
CA THR A 312 11.48 1.47 -12.24
C THR A 312 11.49 1.73 -13.74
N ILE A 313 12.19 2.78 -14.16
CA ILE A 313 12.53 3.01 -15.56
C ILE A 313 13.94 2.48 -15.79
N VAL A 314 14.10 1.67 -16.85
CA VAL A 314 15.41 1.27 -17.35
C VAL A 314 15.62 1.92 -18.72
N LEU A 315 16.67 2.71 -18.85
CA LEU A 315 17.03 3.48 -20.04
C LEU A 315 17.88 2.64 -21.00
N GLY A 316 17.71 2.89 -22.31
CA GLY A 316 18.49 2.30 -23.39
C GLY A 316 17.74 1.29 -24.26
N GLU A 317 16.76 0.55 -23.70
CA GLU A 317 16.05 -0.52 -24.42
C GLU A 317 14.57 -0.68 -23.95
N LYS A 318 13.83 -1.65 -24.52
CA LYS A 318 12.38 -1.86 -24.32
C LYS A 318 12.02 -3.17 -23.61
#